data_AF-A0A1K1SDS9-F1
#
_entry.id   AF-A0A1K1SDS9-F1
#
_cell.length_a   1.000
_cell.length_b   1.000
_cell.length_c   1.000
_cell.angle_alpha   90.00
_cell.angle_beta   90.00
_cell.angle_gamma   90.00
#
_symmetry.space_group_name_H-M   'P 1'
#
loop_
_entity.id
_entity.type
_entity.pdbx_description
1 polymer ?
#
loop_
_entity_poly.entity_id
_entity_poly.type
_entity_poly.pdbx_seq_one_letter_code
_entity_poly.pdbx_strand_id
1 'polypeptide(L)'
;MSILGIEQITYGVDDLATCRRFFADWGLKEVAHDDTRARFETMNGCTVLAVNADDPALPPAFEVGPTLREVTWGVATQQELDALRTKLAGQPGYYSHDDAVGCIDPNGMAIRVEVTRKRELDITGSPSNVWGQTLRVDQPSPIYARAEPVEVGHVVFFTNCLDEQEKFYHELLGFETSDRYPGRGAFMRCAPHGGHHDLFLLALPNGKRGLNHVAFTVRDIHEVFGGGMHIDRCGWETQLGPGRHPVSSAYFWYFQNPAGALIEYYADEDVLTPEWQPREFEPGPTVFAEWAVDGGLDGNTRRQKNAKASEGKFMTERKS
;
A
#
# COMPACT_ATOMS: atom_id res chain seq x y z
N MET A 1 -21.82 -9.74 1.92
CA MET A 1 -21.12 -8.71 2.71
C MET A 1 -19.65 -8.95 2.53
N SER A 2 -19.01 -8.10 1.73
CA SER A 2 -17.57 -8.14 1.52
C SER A 2 -17.00 -6.76 1.78
N ILE A 3 -15.89 -6.69 2.51
CA ILE A 3 -15.05 -5.50 2.45
C ILE A 3 -14.46 -5.45 1.03
N LEU A 4 -14.44 -4.26 0.44
CA LEU A 4 -13.97 -3.99 -0.93
C LEU A 4 -12.48 -3.60 -1.00
N GLY A 5 -11.85 -3.38 0.15
CA GLY A 5 -10.50 -2.85 0.29
C GLY A 5 -10.47 -1.54 1.07
N ILE A 6 -9.34 -0.86 1.03
CA ILE A 6 -9.09 0.37 1.78
C ILE A 6 -9.83 1.55 1.10
N GLU A 7 -10.65 2.24 1.87
CA GLU A 7 -11.37 3.47 1.47
C GLU A 7 -10.55 4.72 1.82
N GLN A 8 -9.95 4.72 3.01
CA GLN A 8 -9.15 5.83 3.51
C GLN A 8 -8.09 5.35 4.51
N ILE A 9 -6.96 6.04 4.51
CA ILE A 9 -5.97 5.97 5.60
C ILE A 9 -5.79 7.36 6.22
N THR A 10 -5.64 7.40 7.53
CA THR A 10 -5.42 8.66 8.27
C THR A 10 -4.11 8.58 9.04
N TYR A 11 -3.17 9.47 8.72
CA TYR A 11 -1.92 9.66 9.44
C TYR A 11 -2.04 10.77 10.47
N GLY A 12 -1.41 10.56 11.63
CA GLY A 12 -1.05 11.61 12.58
C GLY A 12 0.41 11.99 12.32
N VAL A 13 0.68 13.26 12.01
CA VAL A 13 1.99 13.74 11.56
C VAL A 13 2.54 14.86 12.43
N ASP A 14 3.86 14.91 12.59
CA ASP A 14 4.54 15.96 13.36
C ASP A 14 4.85 17.21 12.52
N ASP A 15 5.05 17.04 11.21
CA ASP A 15 5.31 18.11 10.25
C ASP A 15 4.40 17.95 9.01
N LEU A 16 3.25 18.62 9.07
CA LEU A 16 2.26 18.59 7.99
C LEU A 16 2.81 19.19 6.70
N ALA A 17 3.64 20.23 6.75
CA ALA A 17 4.16 20.86 5.54
C ALA A 17 5.08 19.90 4.77
N THR A 18 5.95 19.21 5.49
CA THR A 18 6.83 18.19 4.90
C THR A 18 6.02 17.00 4.37
N CYS A 19 5.04 16.50 5.12
CA CYS A 19 4.17 15.41 4.68
C CYS A 19 3.35 15.78 3.44
N ARG A 20 2.84 17.02 3.36
CA ARG A 20 2.09 17.49 2.19
C ARG A 20 2.94 17.51 0.93
N ARG A 21 4.17 18.06 1.02
CA ARG A 21 5.12 18.02 -0.09
C ARG A 21 5.40 16.59 -0.52
N PHE A 22 5.67 15.72 0.45
CA PHE A 22 5.94 14.30 0.20
C PHE A 22 4.78 13.62 -0.55
N PHE A 23 3.54 13.76 -0.08
CA PHE A 23 2.39 13.13 -0.73
C PHE A 23 2.07 13.71 -2.11
N ALA A 24 2.38 14.98 -2.36
CA ALA A 24 2.30 15.56 -3.70
C ALA A 24 3.39 14.98 -4.64
N ASP A 25 4.63 14.85 -4.16
CA ASP A 25 5.73 14.21 -4.89
C ASP A 25 5.48 12.69 -5.10
N TRP A 26 4.74 12.05 -4.18
CA TRP A 26 4.24 10.68 -4.26
C TRP A 26 3.19 10.48 -5.37
N GLY A 27 2.71 11.56 -5.98
CA GLY A 27 1.72 11.49 -7.06
C GLY A 27 0.28 11.45 -6.58
N LEU A 28 0.00 11.73 -5.29
CA LEU A 28 -1.36 11.91 -4.81
C LEU A 28 -1.90 13.29 -5.19
N LYS A 29 -3.21 13.36 -5.47
CA LYS A 29 -3.87 14.63 -5.76
C LYS A 29 -4.33 15.28 -4.47
N GLU A 30 -3.74 16.42 -4.08
CA GLU A 30 -4.28 17.23 -2.98
C GLU A 30 -5.65 17.80 -3.37
N VAL A 31 -6.66 17.56 -2.53
CA VAL A 31 -8.04 18.02 -2.77
C VAL A 31 -8.49 19.07 -1.76
N ALA A 32 -7.90 19.11 -0.57
CA ALA A 32 -8.13 20.13 0.44
C ALA A 32 -6.97 20.20 1.44
N HIS A 33 -6.74 21.36 2.04
CA HIS A 33 -5.87 21.50 3.21
C HIS A 33 -6.28 22.72 4.03
N ASP A 34 -5.89 22.69 5.31
CA ASP A 34 -5.88 23.82 6.23
C ASP A 34 -4.58 23.77 7.06
N ASP A 35 -4.48 24.58 8.11
CA ASP A 35 -3.29 24.65 8.97
C ASP A 35 -3.07 23.39 9.83
N THR A 36 -4.07 22.52 9.92
CA THR A 36 -4.12 21.34 10.81
C THR A 36 -4.19 20.02 10.07
N ARG A 37 -4.64 20.01 8.81
CA ARG A 37 -4.78 18.80 8.00
C ARG A 37 -4.63 19.02 6.51
N ALA A 38 -4.35 17.95 5.79
CA ALA A 38 -4.44 17.87 4.34
C ALA A 38 -5.10 16.57 3.90
N ARG A 39 -5.88 16.65 2.82
CA ARG A 39 -6.60 15.55 2.21
C ARG A 39 -6.09 15.35 0.78
N PHE A 40 -5.74 14.11 0.48
CA PHE A 40 -5.30 13.67 -0.83
C PHE A 40 -6.17 12.53 -1.34
N GLU A 41 -6.19 12.35 -2.66
CA GLU A 41 -6.86 11.23 -3.33
C GLU A 41 -5.91 10.52 -4.30
N THR A 42 -6.02 9.19 -4.36
CA THR A 42 -5.50 8.37 -5.47
C THR A 42 -6.43 8.52 -6.69
N MET A 43 -6.06 7.92 -7.83
CA MET A 43 -6.87 8.02 -9.06
C MET A 43 -8.32 7.56 -8.84
N ASN A 44 -8.54 6.45 -8.11
CA ASN A 44 -9.88 5.92 -7.87
C ASN A 44 -10.64 6.66 -6.75
N GLY A 45 -10.01 7.64 -6.08
CA GLY A 45 -10.64 8.40 -5.00
C GLY A 45 -10.42 7.81 -3.59
N CYS A 46 -9.61 6.75 -3.45
CA CYS A 46 -9.14 6.33 -2.12
C CYS A 46 -8.44 7.53 -1.45
N THR A 47 -8.77 7.77 -0.18
CA THR A 47 -8.34 8.99 0.51
C THR A 47 -7.10 8.74 1.37
N VAL A 48 -6.17 9.70 1.33
CA VAL A 48 -5.09 9.81 2.32
C VAL A 48 -5.26 11.11 3.10
N LEU A 49 -5.44 11.01 4.41
CA LEU A 49 -5.47 12.15 5.33
C LEU A 49 -4.14 12.26 6.07
N ALA A 50 -3.57 13.46 6.09
CA ALA A 50 -2.48 13.82 6.98
C ALA A 50 -2.99 14.88 7.95
N VAL A 51 -2.93 14.61 9.25
CA VAL A 51 -3.48 15.48 10.30
C VAL A 51 -2.40 15.68 11.37
N ASN A 52 -2.29 16.88 11.92
CA ASN A 52 -1.36 17.15 13.01
C ASN A 52 -1.58 16.16 14.17
N ALA A 53 -0.50 15.58 14.70
CA ALA A 53 -0.57 14.46 15.63
C ALA A 53 -1.29 14.78 16.96
N ASP A 54 -1.38 16.07 17.32
CA ASP A 54 -2.04 16.61 18.51
C ASP A 54 -3.53 16.97 18.29
N ASP A 55 -4.06 16.78 17.07
CA ASP A 55 -5.48 17.02 16.79
C ASP A 55 -6.35 16.07 17.64
N PRO A 56 -7.26 16.61 18.48
CA PRO A 56 -8.08 15.80 19.39
C PRO A 56 -9.11 14.93 18.68
N ALA A 57 -9.36 15.15 17.38
CA ALA A 57 -10.25 14.31 16.58
C ALA A 57 -9.59 13.01 16.11
N LEU A 58 -8.27 12.89 16.20
CA LEU A 58 -7.57 11.65 15.82
C LEU A 58 -7.81 10.54 16.85
N PRO A 59 -8.06 9.29 16.42
CA PRO A 59 -8.04 8.14 17.33
C PRO A 59 -6.69 8.02 18.03
N PRO A 60 -6.58 7.33 19.17
CA PRO A 60 -5.30 7.16 19.87
C PRO A 60 -4.20 6.58 18.96
N ALA A 61 -2.97 7.08 19.09
CA ALA A 61 -1.84 6.48 18.40
C ALA A 61 -1.51 5.12 19.03
N PHE A 62 -1.24 4.12 18.19
CA PHE A 62 -0.87 2.76 18.62
C PHE A 62 0.65 2.55 18.75
N GLU A 63 1.44 3.57 18.37
CA GLU A 63 2.88 3.68 18.59
C GLU A 63 3.31 5.14 18.77
N VAL A 64 4.58 5.37 19.12
CA VAL A 64 5.15 6.72 19.34
C VAL A 64 5.65 7.33 18.03
N GLY A 65 5.35 8.62 17.83
CA GLY A 65 5.78 9.40 16.66
C GLY A 65 4.73 9.43 15.54
N PRO A 66 5.10 9.93 14.34
CA PRO A 66 4.23 9.92 13.17
C PRO A 66 3.84 8.49 12.81
N THR A 67 2.54 8.24 12.62
CA THR A 67 2.02 6.89 12.31
C THR A 67 0.59 6.95 11.77
N LEU A 68 0.07 5.82 11.29
CA LEU A 68 -1.37 5.66 11.03
C LEU A 68 -2.17 5.74 12.32
N ARG A 69 -3.31 6.43 12.25
CA ARG A 69 -4.27 6.62 13.35
C ARG A 69 -5.59 5.93 13.07
N GLU A 70 -5.94 5.72 11.81
CA GLU A 70 -7.14 4.97 11.40
C GLU A 70 -6.96 4.35 10.01
N VAL A 71 -7.50 3.14 9.83
CA VAL A 71 -7.76 2.55 8.51
C VAL A 71 -9.27 2.42 8.31
N THR A 72 -9.78 3.06 7.25
CA THR A 72 -11.16 2.95 6.84
C THR A 72 -11.30 1.93 5.72
N TRP A 73 -12.18 0.96 5.90
CA TRP A 73 -12.53 -0.08 4.94
C TRP A 73 -13.84 0.27 4.22
N GLY A 74 -13.93 -0.06 2.92
CA GLY A 74 -15.12 0.20 2.12
C GLY A 74 -16.07 -1.01 2.04
N VAL A 75 -17.38 -0.78 2.10
CA VAL A 75 -18.43 -1.74 1.71
C VAL A 75 -19.24 -1.21 0.53
N ALA A 76 -19.94 -2.06 -0.20
CA ALA A 76 -20.66 -1.64 -1.41
C ALA A 76 -21.97 -0.91 -1.10
N THR A 77 -22.63 -1.26 0.01
CA THR A 77 -23.99 -0.79 0.29
C THR A 77 -24.21 -0.46 1.77
N GLN A 78 -25.20 0.39 2.04
CA GLN A 78 -25.64 0.69 3.40
C GLN A 78 -26.08 -0.57 4.16
N GLN A 79 -26.70 -1.54 3.49
CA GLN A 79 -27.12 -2.79 4.11
C GLN A 79 -25.92 -3.60 4.64
N GLU A 80 -24.81 -3.59 3.92
CA GLU A 80 -23.56 -4.24 4.36
C GLU A 80 -22.92 -3.49 5.54
N LEU A 81 -22.96 -2.16 5.52
CA LEU A 81 -22.52 -1.34 6.64
C LEU A 81 -23.36 -1.61 7.91
N ASP A 82 -24.68 -1.67 7.77
CA ASP A 82 -25.59 -1.91 8.89
C ASP A 82 -25.40 -3.31 9.51
N ALA A 83 -25.05 -4.31 8.69
CA ALA A 83 -24.73 -5.65 9.18
C ALA A 83 -23.47 -5.67 10.09
N LEU A 84 -22.52 -4.77 9.85
CA LEU A 84 -21.29 -4.65 10.66
C LEU A 84 -21.51 -4.00 12.01
N ARG A 85 -22.54 -3.15 12.17
CA ARG A 85 -22.89 -2.50 13.45
C ARG A 85 -23.05 -3.53 14.56
N THR A 86 -23.84 -4.57 14.30
CA THR A 86 -24.08 -5.64 15.28
C THR A 86 -22.82 -6.46 15.53
N LYS A 87 -22.01 -6.73 14.50
CA LYS A 87 -20.77 -7.51 14.65
C LYS A 87 -19.72 -6.80 15.49
N LEU A 88 -19.61 -5.48 15.36
CA LEU A 88 -18.59 -4.67 16.04
C LEU A 88 -19.02 -4.13 17.40
N ALA A 89 -20.32 -4.20 17.77
CA ALA A 89 -20.88 -3.59 18.98
C ALA A 89 -20.18 -3.96 20.31
N GLY A 90 -19.53 -5.13 20.37
CA GLY A 90 -18.79 -5.60 21.55
C GLY A 90 -17.31 -5.24 21.58
N GLN A 91 -16.78 -4.59 20.54
CA GLN A 91 -15.36 -4.31 20.41
C GLN A 91 -14.94 -3.03 21.16
N PRO A 92 -13.70 -2.94 21.66
CA PRO A 92 -13.19 -1.73 22.29
C PRO A 92 -13.30 -0.51 21.36
N GLY A 93 -13.66 0.65 21.92
CA GLY A 93 -13.81 1.89 21.15
C GLY A 93 -14.90 1.86 20.09
N TYR A 94 -15.86 0.93 20.18
CA TYR A 94 -17.00 0.87 19.27
C TYR A 94 -17.76 2.19 19.21
N TYR A 95 -18.04 2.62 17.98
CA TYR A 95 -18.97 3.70 17.68
C TYR A 95 -19.79 3.38 16.44
N SER A 96 -20.92 4.06 16.31
CA SER A 96 -21.85 3.89 15.19
C SER A 96 -22.54 5.22 14.87
N HIS A 97 -22.33 5.70 13.66
CA HIS A 97 -22.99 6.85 13.03
C HIS A 97 -23.74 6.43 11.78
N ASP A 98 -24.63 7.27 11.24
CA ASP A 98 -25.47 6.89 10.08
C ASP A 98 -24.64 6.40 8.88
N ASP A 99 -23.48 7.02 8.64
CA ASP A 99 -22.58 6.78 7.50
C ASP A 99 -21.36 5.91 7.83
N ALA A 100 -21.15 5.55 9.10
CA ALA A 100 -19.96 4.81 9.52
C ALA A 100 -20.16 3.94 10.76
N VAL A 101 -19.35 2.91 10.88
CA VAL A 101 -19.15 2.13 12.11
C VAL A 101 -17.65 1.92 12.33
N GLY A 102 -17.18 1.95 13.57
CA GLY A 102 -15.77 1.72 13.85
C GLY A 102 -15.52 1.15 15.24
N CYS A 103 -14.31 0.69 15.46
CA CYS A 103 -13.81 0.19 16.73
C CYS A 103 -12.26 0.18 16.72
N ILE A 104 -11.65 -0.31 17.79
CA ILE A 104 -10.21 -0.52 17.92
C ILE A 104 -9.93 -2.01 17.75
N ASP A 105 -9.00 -2.35 16.85
CA ASP A 105 -8.56 -3.72 16.65
C ASP A 105 -7.69 -4.23 17.83
N PRO A 106 -7.39 -5.54 17.92
CA PRO A 106 -6.56 -6.08 19.00
C PRO A 106 -5.16 -5.45 19.10
N ASN A 107 -4.61 -4.99 17.96
CA ASN A 107 -3.34 -4.29 17.87
C ASN A 107 -3.47 -2.77 18.08
N GLY A 108 -4.59 -2.29 18.63
CA GLY A 108 -4.77 -0.89 19.03
C GLY A 108 -4.98 0.10 17.87
N MET A 109 -5.05 -0.39 16.63
CA MET A 109 -5.35 0.42 15.45
C MET A 109 -6.85 0.72 15.40
N ALA A 110 -7.22 1.98 15.20
CA ALA A 110 -8.61 2.31 14.92
C ALA A 110 -8.99 1.82 13.51
N ILE A 111 -10.10 1.13 13.43
CA ILE A 111 -10.72 0.76 12.16
C ILE A 111 -12.09 1.42 12.03
N ARG A 112 -12.40 1.83 10.81
CA ARG A 112 -13.69 2.37 10.42
C ARG A 112 -14.19 1.62 9.19
N VAL A 113 -15.50 1.52 9.03
CA VAL A 113 -16.13 1.01 7.81
C VAL A 113 -17.15 2.01 7.32
N GLU A 114 -17.12 2.29 6.02
CA GLU A 114 -18.04 3.20 5.33
C GLU A 114 -18.52 2.58 4.02
N VAL A 115 -19.61 3.11 3.46
CA VAL A 115 -19.96 2.83 2.07
C VAL A 115 -18.93 3.49 1.16
N THR A 116 -18.36 2.71 0.23
CA THR A 116 -17.27 3.15 -0.66
C THR A 116 -17.67 4.37 -1.47
N ARG A 117 -16.75 5.32 -1.60
CA ARG A 117 -16.84 6.44 -2.55
C ARG A 117 -15.81 6.31 -3.66
N LYS A 118 -15.01 5.23 -3.66
CA LYS A 118 -14.08 4.91 -4.74
C LYS A 118 -14.86 4.74 -6.05
N ARG A 119 -14.23 5.16 -7.13
CA ARG A 119 -14.78 5.22 -8.48
C ARG A 119 -14.13 4.14 -9.33
N GLU A 120 -14.92 3.46 -10.14
CA GLU A 120 -14.36 2.63 -11.21
C GLU A 120 -13.57 3.51 -12.18
N LEU A 121 -12.44 2.99 -12.65
CA LEU A 121 -11.56 3.68 -13.58
C LEU A 121 -11.48 2.91 -14.89
N ASP A 122 -11.62 3.62 -15.99
CA ASP A 122 -11.28 3.11 -17.32
C ASP A 122 -9.81 3.40 -17.61
N ILE A 123 -8.93 2.73 -16.86
CA ILE A 123 -7.47 2.78 -17.04
C ILE A 123 -6.91 1.37 -17.11
N THR A 124 -5.86 1.20 -17.91
CA THR A 124 -5.14 -0.06 -18.00
C THR A 124 -3.63 0.20 -17.93
N GLY A 125 -2.91 -0.69 -17.27
CA GLY A 125 -1.46 -0.76 -17.37
C GLY A 125 -1.02 -1.33 -18.72
N SER A 126 0.27 -1.19 -19.03
CA SER A 126 0.84 -1.80 -20.22
C SER A 126 0.96 -3.31 -20.06
N PRO A 127 0.34 -4.12 -20.93
CA PRO A 127 0.52 -5.55 -20.87
C PRO A 127 1.95 -5.95 -21.24
N SER A 128 2.41 -7.06 -20.67
CA SER A 128 3.68 -7.70 -21.03
C SER A 128 3.50 -8.65 -22.22
N ASN A 129 4.44 -8.60 -23.18
CA ASN A 129 4.56 -9.63 -24.21
C ASN A 129 5.44 -10.77 -23.67
N VAL A 130 4.82 -11.72 -22.97
CA VAL A 130 5.50 -12.93 -22.51
C VAL A 130 5.66 -13.94 -23.66
N TRP A 131 6.61 -14.87 -23.54
CA TRP A 131 6.81 -15.88 -24.59
C TRP A 131 5.53 -16.68 -24.82
N GLY A 132 5.06 -16.72 -26.07
CA GLY A 132 3.80 -17.39 -26.44
C GLY A 132 2.54 -16.53 -26.33
N GLN A 133 2.63 -15.28 -25.84
CA GLN A 133 1.49 -14.37 -25.75
C GLN A 133 1.89 -12.94 -26.19
N THR A 134 1.41 -12.52 -27.35
CA THR A 134 1.64 -11.15 -27.85
C THR A 134 0.39 -10.31 -27.59
N LEU A 135 0.45 -9.46 -26.56
CA LEU A 135 -0.65 -8.58 -26.14
C LEU A 135 -0.50 -7.14 -26.67
N ARG A 136 0.75 -6.70 -26.87
CA ARG A 136 1.10 -5.36 -27.35
C ARG A 136 1.67 -5.47 -28.77
N VAL A 137 0.89 -5.04 -29.77
CA VAL A 137 1.22 -5.05 -31.22
C VAL A 137 1.33 -3.61 -31.72
N ASP A 138 2.38 -3.31 -32.49
CA ASP A 138 2.64 -1.99 -33.11
C ASP A 138 2.61 -0.79 -32.15
N GLN A 139 2.81 -1.04 -30.86
CA GLN A 139 2.79 -0.02 -29.81
C GLN A 139 3.94 -0.26 -28.81
N PRO A 140 4.74 0.75 -28.43
CA PRO A 140 5.74 0.61 -27.37
C PRO A 140 5.09 0.63 -25.98
N SER A 141 5.78 0.10 -24.96
CA SER A 141 5.35 0.30 -23.57
C SER A 141 5.52 1.77 -23.14
N PRO A 142 4.69 2.26 -22.20
CA PRO A 142 4.77 3.63 -21.70
C PRO A 142 6.06 3.87 -20.92
N ILE A 143 6.41 5.14 -20.78
CA ILE A 143 7.46 5.53 -19.84
C ILE A 143 6.94 6.63 -18.93
N TYR A 144 6.80 6.29 -17.65
CA TYR A 144 6.26 7.19 -16.63
C TYR A 144 7.33 8.18 -16.16
N ALA A 145 6.95 9.46 -16.06
CA ALA A 145 7.81 10.51 -15.52
C ALA A 145 7.76 10.57 -13.98
N ARG A 146 6.64 10.13 -13.42
CA ARG A 146 6.31 9.96 -12.00
C ARG A 146 5.21 8.89 -11.91
N ALA A 147 4.93 8.41 -10.70
CA ALA A 147 3.77 7.57 -10.44
C ALA A 147 2.52 8.43 -10.22
N GLU A 148 1.36 7.84 -10.50
CA GLU A 148 0.03 8.32 -10.13
C GLU A 148 -0.70 7.11 -9.51
N PRO A 149 -0.61 6.92 -8.18
CA PRO A 149 -1.23 5.80 -7.50
C PRO A 149 -2.70 5.61 -7.85
N VAL A 150 -3.07 4.37 -8.19
CA VAL A 150 -4.44 3.97 -8.50
C VAL A 150 -5.27 3.92 -7.21
N GLU A 151 -4.72 3.25 -6.19
CA GLU A 151 -5.33 3.11 -4.86
C GLU A 151 -4.30 2.81 -3.76
N VAL A 152 -4.76 2.78 -2.51
CA VAL A 152 -4.03 2.15 -1.41
C VAL A 152 -4.34 0.67 -1.45
N GLY A 153 -3.35 -0.15 -1.76
CA GLY A 153 -3.51 -1.59 -1.93
C GLY A 153 -3.53 -2.33 -0.59
N HIS A 154 -2.47 -2.14 0.21
CA HIS A 154 -2.34 -2.83 1.49
C HIS A 154 -1.71 -2.00 2.60
N VAL A 155 -2.03 -2.37 3.84
CA VAL A 155 -1.38 -1.89 5.07
C VAL A 155 -0.69 -3.05 5.78
N VAL A 156 0.47 -2.78 6.36
CA VAL A 156 1.24 -3.80 7.08
C VAL A 156 1.52 -3.36 8.50
N PHE A 157 1.14 -4.21 9.46
CA PHE A 157 1.32 -3.94 10.87
C PHE A 157 2.33 -4.91 11.49
N PHE A 158 3.22 -4.35 12.30
CA PHE A 158 3.86 -5.12 13.34
C PHE A 158 2.85 -5.37 14.46
N THR A 159 2.77 -6.64 14.89
CA THR A 159 1.81 -7.09 15.91
C THR A 159 2.49 -7.98 16.93
N ASN A 160 1.96 -8.00 18.15
CA ASN A 160 2.35 -8.97 19.19
C ASN A 160 1.17 -9.87 19.60
N CYS A 161 0.07 -9.79 18.88
CA CYS A 161 -1.17 -10.54 19.10
C CYS A 161 -1.68 -11.13 17.78
N LEU A 162 -0.79 -11.78 17.01
CA LEU A 162 -1.06 -12.24 15.64
C LEU A 162 -2.35 -13.05 15.53
N ASP A 163 -2.50 -14.11 16.33
CA ASP A 163 -3.67 -15.00 16.26
C ASP A 163 -4.98 -14.27 16.61
N GLU A 164 -4.94 -13.37 17.61
CA GLU A 164 -6.11 -12.58 18.03
C GLU A 164 -6.52 -11.58 16.94
N GLN A 165 -5.53 -10.95 16.30
CA GLN A 165 -5.75 -9.97 15.25
C GLN A 165 -6.21 -10.66 13.95
N GLU A 166 -5.59 -11.75 13.52
CA GLU A 166 -6.05 -12.55 12.36
C GLU A 166 -7.50 -13.01 12.56
N LYS A 167 -7.82 -13.54 13.75
CA LYS A 167 -9.18 -13.95 14.10
C LYS A 167 -10.17 -12.79 14.05
N PHE A 168 -9.78 -11.61 14.54
CA PHE A 168 -10.63 -10.41 14.48
C PHE A 168 -11.00 -10.03 13.04
N TYR A 169 -10.01 -9.93 12.14
CA TYR A 169 -10.26 -9.57 10.75
C TYR A 169 -11.04 -10.65 10.01
N HIS A 170 -10.77 -11.93 10.28
CA HIS A 170 -11.50 -13.04 9.68
C HIS A 170 -12.97 -13.09 10.15
N GLU A 171 -13.22 -13.16 11.46
CA GLU A 171 -14.57 -13.41 11.99
C GLU A 171 -15.49 -12.18 11.87
N LEU A 172 -14.95 -10.98 12.08
CA LEU A 172 -15.77 -9.76 12.11
C LEU A 172 -15.89 -9.11 10.73
N LEU A 173 -14.79 -9.03 9.98
CA LEU A 173 -14.75 -8.36 8.68
C LEU A 173 -14.81 -9.31 7.48
N GLY A 174 -14.62 -10.62 7.69
CA GLY A 174 -14.71 -11.61 6.62
C GLY A 174 -13.45 -11.71 5.75
N PHE A 175 -12.30 -11.29 6.26
CA PHE A 175 -11.03 -11.38 5.53
C PHE A 175 -10.61 -12.85 5.39
N GLU A 176 -9.97 -13.17 4.27
CA GLU A 176 -9.45 -14.51 3.99
C GLU A 176 -7.93 -14.50 4.02
N THR A 177 -7.32 -15.53 4.62
CA THR A 177 -5.87 -15.67 4.57
C THR A 177 -5.45 -16.11 3.17
N SER A 178 -4.45 -15.44 2.62
CA SER A 178 -3.85 -15.75 1.34
C SER A 178 -2.63 -16.64 1.52
N ASP A 179 -1.70 -16.26 2.39
CA ASP A 179 -0.52 -17.06 2.72
C ASP A 179 -0.07 -16.76 4.15
N ARG A 180 0.83 -17.59 4.68
CA ARG A 180 1.37 -17.44 6.04
C ARG A 180 2.87 -17.54 6.10
N TYR A 181 3.42 -16.81 7.07
CA TYR A 181 4.68 -17.11 7.71
C TYR A 181 4.37 -17.82 9.02
N PRO A 182 4.57 -19.15 9.16
CA PRO A 182 4.14 -19.90 10.32
C PRO A 182 4.57 -19.26 11.65
N GLY A 183 3.58 -18.94 12.50
CA GLY A 183 3.77 -18.27 13.79
C GLY A 183 4.36 -16.84 13.74
N ARG A 184 4.54 -16.27 12.55
CA ARG A 184 5.20 -14.98 12.33
C ARG A 184 4.42 -14.00 11.48
N GLY A 185 3.49 -14.44 10.64
CA GLY A 185 2.65 -13.50 9.92
C GLY A 185 1.56 -14.12 9.06
N ALA A 186 0.58 -13.29 8.73
CA ALA A 186 -0.60 -13.67 7.97
C ALA A 186 -0.91 -12.59 6.91
N PHE A 187 -0.85 -12.98 5.64
CA PHE A 187 -1.27 -12.15 4.52
C PHE A 187 -2.77 -12.36 4.34
N MET A 188 -3.57 -11.30 4.46
CA MET A 188 -5.02 -11.36 4.46
C MET A 188 -5.60 -10.46 3.36
N ARG A 189 -6.53 -11.01 2.57
CA ARG A 189 -7.31 -10.27 1.57
C ARG A 189 -8.73 -10.01 2.08
N CYS A 190 -9.29 -8.87 1.70
CA CYS A 190 -10.61 -8.41 2.16
C CYS A 190 -11.77 -9.30 1.67
N ALA A 191 -11.57 -9.98 0.55
CA ALA A 191 -12.61 -10.74 -0.14
C ALA A 191 -12.07 -12.09 -0.64
N PRO A 192 -12.93 -13.13 -0.75
CA PRO A 192 -12.52 -14.43 -1.26
C PRO A 192 -11.88 -14.40 -2.65
N HIS A 193 -12.32 -13.47 -3.51
CA HIS A 193 -11.73 -13.16 -4.80
C HIS A 193 -11.14 -11.74 -4.78
N GLY A 194 -9.85 -11.59 -5.05
CA GLY A 194 -9.17 -10.29 -4.98
C GLY A 194 -7.66 -10.41 -5.12
N GLY A 195 -6.95 -9.30 -4.87
CA GLY A 195 -5.49 -9.29 -4.80
C GLY A 195 -4.95 -10.22 -3.71
N HIS A 196 -3.63 -10.39 -3.68
CA HIS A 196 -2.98 -11.30 -2.76
C HIS A 196 -3.23 -10.88 -1.31
N HIS A 197 -3.21 -9.59 -0.99
CA HIS A 197 -3.56 -9.12 0.35
C HIS A 197 -3.88 -7.63 0.38
N ASP A 198 -4.73 -7.25 1.31
CA ASP A 198 -5.01 -5.85 1.68
C ASP A 198 -4.43 -5.53 3.07
N LEU A 199 -4.13 -6.57 3.85
CA LEU A 199 -3.58 -6.48 5.20
C LEU A 199 -2.49 -7.54 5.37
N PHE A 200 -1.33 -7.15 5.88
CA PHE A 200 -0.32 -8.09 6.35
C PHE A 200 -0.01 -7.86 7.82
N LEU A 201 -0.14 -8.92 8.62
CA LEU A 201 0.18 -8.95 10.03
C LEU A 201 1.53 -9.62 10.22
N LEU A 202 2.49 -8.92 10.84
CA LEU A 202 3.85 -9.41 11.03
C LEU A 202 4.26 -9.37 12.50
N ALA A 203 4.47 -10.53 13.10
CA ALA A 203 4.99 -10.66 14.45
C ALA A 203 6.52 -10.63 14.46
N LEU A 204 7.08 -9.66 15.17
CA LEU A 204 8.52 -9.57 15.39
C LEU A 204 8.95 -10.36 16.63
N PRO A 205 10.15 -10.99 16.63
CA PRO A 205 10.65 -11.72 17.80
C PRO A 205 10.74 -10.88 19.08
N ASN A 206 10.90 -9.57 18.96
CA ASN A 206 10.97 -8.65 20.10
C ASN A 206 9.59 -8.16 20.59
N GLY A 207 8.49 -8.62 19.96
CA GLY A 207 7.12 -8.23 20.32
C GLY A 207 6.78 -6.76 20.06
N LYS A 208 7.59 -6.04 19.25
CA LYS A 208 7.28 -4.65 18.88
C LYS A 208 6.01 -4.62 18.03
N ARG A 209 5.14 -3.66 18.33
CA ARG A 209 3.95 -3.29 17.54
C ARG A 209 4.20 -1.97 16.82
N GLY A 210 3.45 -1.71 15.75
CA GLY A 210 3.55 -0.46 14.99
C GLY A 210 3.21 -0.62 13.52
N LEU A 211 3.37 0.45 12.76
CA LEU A 211 3.22 0.46 11.32
C LEU A 211 4.52 -0.04 10.68
N ASN A 212 4.41 -0.95 9.71
CA ASN A 212 5.54 -1.35 8.87
C ASN A 212 5.54 -0.52 7.58
N HIS A 213 4.47 -0.61 6.79
CA HIS A 213 4.31 0.22 5.60
C HIS A 213 2.87 0.32 5.15
N VAL A 214 2.65 1.28 4.25
CA VAL A 214 1.44 1.38 3.43
C VAL A 214 1.83 1.36 1.96
N ALA A 215 1.14 0.54 1.18
CA ALA A 215 1.45 0.34 -0.23
C ALA A 215 0.38 0.89 -1.15
N PHE A 216 0.86 1.42 -2.27
CA PHE A 216 0.07 2.09 -3.28
C PHE A 216 0.21 1.34 -4.60
N THR A 217 -0.91 0.86 -5.11
CA THR A 217 -0.96 0.16 -6.39
C THR A 217 -0.71 1.16 -7.52
N VAL A 218 0.22 0.86 -8.41
CA VAL A 218 0.45 1.59 -9.66
C VAL A 218 0.10 0.70 -10.85
N ARG A 219 -0.02 1.30 -12.05
CA ARG A 219 -0.62 0.62 -13.21
C ARG A 219 0.17 -0.59 -13.68
N ASP A 220 1.49 -0.52 -13.62
CA ASP A 220 2.39 -1.58 -14.06
C ASP A 220 3.81 -1.39 -13.49
N ILE A 221 4.69 -2.35 -13.76
CA ILE A 221 6.10 -2.30 -13.35
C ILE A 221 6.82 -1.04 -13.88
N HIS A 222 6.51 -0.56 -15.08
CA HIS A 222 7.18 0.63 -15.62
C HIS A 222 6.88 1.87 -14.78
N GLU A 223 5.68 1.93 -14.20
CA GLU A 223 5.30 2.98 -13.28
C GLU A 223 6.00 2.86 -11.92
N VAL A 224 6.23 1.65 -11.39
CA VAL A 224 7.06 1.45 -10.18
C VAL A 224 8.44 2.07 -10.37
N PHE A 225 9.11 1.81 -11.49
CA PHE A 225 10.41 2.41 -11.80
C PHE A 225 10.33 3.91 -12.05
N GLY A 226 9.32 4.37 -12.82
CA GLY A 226 9.13 5.78 -13.15
C GLY A 226 8.86 6.64 -11.91
N GLY A 227 8.02 6.15 -11.00
CA GLY A 227 7.71 6.74 -9.71
C GLY A 227 8.91 6.75 -8.78
N GLY A 228 9.58 5.61 -8.58
CA GLY A 228 10.72 5.58 -7.67
C GLY A 228 11.88 6.47 -8.09
N MET A 229 12.21 6.52 -9.39
CA MET A 229 13.19 7.50 -9.90
C MET A 229 12.72 8.95 -9.72
N HIS A 230 11.42 9.23 -9.73
CA HIS A 230 10.91 10.57 -9.44
C HIS A 230 11.11 10.97 -7.98
N ILE A 231 10.80 10.05 -7.06
CA ILE A 231 10.99 10.22 -5.62
C ILE A 231 12.45 10.54 -5.29
N ASP A 232 13.40 9.80 -5.89
CA ASP A 232 14.83 10.11 -5.76
C ASP A 232 15.18 11.51 -6.30
N ARG A 233 14.67 11.92 -7.48
CA ARG A 233 14.89 13.27 -8.03
C ARG A 233 14.34 14.38 -7.13
N CYS A 234 13.29 14.10 -6.37
CA CYS A 234 12.73 15.03 -5.38
C CYS A 234 13.54 15.05 -4.06
N GLY A 235 14.56 14.19 -3.93
CA GLY A 235 15.47 14.15 -2.78
C GLY A 235 14.94 13.34 -1.61
N TRP A 236 13.97 12.44 -1.85
CA TRP A 236 13.44 11.53 -0.84
C TRP A 236 14.22 10.21 -0.83
N GLU A 237 14.30 9.58 0.33
CA GLU A 237 15.19 8.43 0.53
C GLU A 237 14.51 7.11 0.17
N THR A 238 15.19 6.33 -0.69
CA THR A 238 14.86 4.91 -0.88
C THR A 238 15.26 4.14 0.36
N GLN A 239 14.38 3.26 0.82
CA GLN A 239 14.75 2.27 1.82
C GLN A 239 15.24 0.97 1.16
N LEU A 240 14.46 0.42 0.22
CA LEU A 240 14.80 -0.81 -0.47
C LEU A 240 14.00 -0.93 -1.77
N GLY A 241 14.68 -1.17 -2.88
CA GLY A 241 14.03 -1.46 -4.15
C GLY A 241 14.69 -0.77 -5.34
N PRO A 242 14.15 -0.95 -6.56
CA PRO A 242 13.02 -1.81 -6.84
C PRO A 242 13.37 -3.28 -6.57
N GLY A 243 12.35 -4.08 -6.30
CA GLY A 243 12.47 -5.50 -5.99
C GLY A 243 11.26 -6.30 -6.43
N ARG A 244 11.28 -7.61 -6.17
CA ARG A 244 10.17 -8.53 -6.41
C ARG A 244 9.92 -9.45 -5.22
N HIS A 245 8.68 -9.51 -4.77
CA HIS A 245 8.22 -10.46 -3.75
C HIS A 245 7.90 -11.82 -4.37
N PRO A 246 8.52 -12.92 -3.90
CA PRO A 246 8.15 -14.27 -4.33
C PRO A 246 6.77 -14.71 -3.84
N VAL A 247 6.32 -14.20 -2.69
CA VAL A 247 5.05 -14.62 -2.05
C VAL A 247 3.85 -14.15 -2.87
N SER A 248 3.80 -12.88 -3.25
CA SER A 248 2.67 -12.28 -3.96
C SER A 248 2.92 -12.02 -5.45
N SER A 249 4.10 -12.38 -5.96
CA SER A 249 4.61 -11.98 -7.29
C SER A 249 4.87 -10.48 -7.49
N ALA A 250 4.44 -9.61 -6.57
CA ALA A 250 4.46 -8.17 -6.74
C ALA A 250 5.87 -7.61 -6.94
N TYR A 251 6.01 -6.68 -7.88
CA TYR A 251 7.14 -5.76 -7.90
C TYR A 251 6.91 -4.65 -6.89
N PHE A 252 7.95 -4.26 -6.16
CA PHE A 252 7.87 -3.25 -5.11
C PHE A 252 9.00 -2.23 -5.19
N TRP A 253 8.81 -1.07 -4.56
CA TRP A 253 9.88 -0.16 -4.18
C TRP A 253 9.49 0.62 -2.92
N TYR A 254 10.26 0.47 -1.84
CA TYR A 254 10.06 1.10 -0.54
C TYR A 254 10.84 2.40 -0.35
N PHE A 255 10.20 3.37 0.30
CA PHE A 255 10.76 4.69 0.63
C PHE A 255 10.50 5.06 2.08
N GLN A 256 11.34 5.93 2.62
CA GLN A 256 11.11 6.57 3.92
C GLN A 256 9.94 7.54 3.83
N ASN A 257 8.99 7.44 4.77
CA ASN A 257 7.80 8.27 4.81
C ASN A 257 7.85 9.26 5.99
N PRO A 258 7.81 10.59 5.77
CA PRO A 258 7.78 11.56 6.88
C PRO A 258 6.52 11.45 7.76
N ALA A 259 5.44 10.83 7.25
CA ALA A 259 4.23 10.58 8.03
C ALA A 259 4.31 9.31 8.90
N GLY A 260 5.44 8.57 8.86
CA GLY A 260 5.69 7.38 9.66
C GLY A 260 5.88 6.12 8.83
N ALA A 261 6.78 5.25 9.32
CA ALA A 261 7.13 3.96 8.74
C ALA A 261 7.58 4.06 7.26
N LEU A 262 7.39 3.00 6.47
CA LEU A 262 7.71 3.00 5.04
C LEU A 262 6.47 3.22 4.18
N ILE A 263 6.69 3.59 2.92
CA ILE A 263 5.67 3.68 1.89
C ILE A 263 6.15 2.99 0.62
N GLU A 264 5.24 2.34 -0.10
CA GLU A 264 5.57 1.43 -1.19
C GLU A 264 4.81 1.75 -2.46
N TYR A 265 5.49 1.77 -3.62
CA TYR A 265 4.83 1.55 -4.90
C TYR A 265 4.88 0.07 -5.25
N TYR A 266 3.76 -0.51 -5.65
CA TYR A 266 3.74 -1.90 -6.08
C TYR A 266 2.81 -2.15 -7.27
N ALA A 267 3.07 -3.24 -8.00
CA ALA A 267 2.26 -3.72 -9.12
C ALA A 267 2.46 -5.23 -9.34
N ASP A 268 1.59 -5.84 -10.14
CA ASP A 268 1.69 -7.25 -10.57
C ASP A 268 1.56 -8.27 -9.43
N GLU A 269 0.69 -7.98 -8.45
CA GLU A 269 0.35 -8.96 -7.42
C GLU A 269 -0.57 -10.07 -7.97
N ASP A 270 -0.48 -11.26 -7.38
CA ASP A 270 -1.36 -12.39 -7.72
C ASP A 270 -2.84 -12.06 -7.41
N VAL A 271 -3.75 -12.52 -8.28
CA VAL A 271 -5.20 -12.49 -8.04
C VAL A 271 -5.65 -13.88 -7.60
N LEU A 272 -6.24 -13.95 -6.42
CA LEU A 272 -6.66 -15.19 -5.78
C LEU A 272 -8.17 -15.39 -5.90
N THR A 273 -8.60 -16.64 -5.94
CA THR A 273 -10.01 -17.04 -6.00
C THR A 273 -10.39 -17.84 -4.75
N PRO A 274 -11.68 -18.14 -4.50
CA PRO A 274 -12.09 -18.98 -3.38
C PRO A 274 -11.47 -20.39 -3.37
N GLU A 275 -10.97 -20.87 -4.52
CA GLU A 275 -10.28 -22.15 -4.66
C GLU A 275 -8.81 -22.11 -4.20
N TRP A 276 -8.28 -20.92 -3.91
CA TRP A 276 -6.92 -20.76 -3.41
C TRP A 276 -6.72 -21.48 -2.07
N GLN A 277 -5.62 -22.21 -1.95
CA GLN A 277 -5.23 -22.87 -0.71
C GLN A 277 -4.02 -22.13 -0.14
N PRO A 278 -4.13 -21.55 1.08
CA PRO A 278 -3.03 -20.81 1.67
C PRO A 278 -1.77 -21.65 1.81
N ARG A 279 -0.64 -21.08 1.39
CA ARG A 279 0.68 -21.69 1.48
C ARG A 279 1.39 -21.17 2.73
N GLU A 280 2.37 -21.94 3.16
CA GLU A 280 3.23 -21.60 4.29
C GLU A 280 4.67 -21.42 3.79
N PHE A 281 5.28 -20.30 4.15
CA PHE A 281 6.65 -19.98 3.82
C PHE A 281 7.46 -19.74 5.07
N GLU A 282 8.63 -20.35 5.18
CA GLU A 282 9.58 -20.01 6.23
C GLU A 282 10.23 -18.64 5.93
N PRO A 283 10.09 -17.63 6.80
CA PRO A 283 10.69 -16.32 6.57
C PRO A 283 12.21 -16.39 6.41
N GLY A 284 12.69 -15.78 5.34
CA GLY A 284 14.11 -15.61 5.05
C GLY A 284 14.34 -14.55 3.97
N PRO A 285 15.57 -14.04 3.78
CA PRO A 285 15.85 -12.97 2.82
C PRO A 285 15.40 -13.28 1.39
N THR A 286 15.58 -14.52 0.94
CA THR A 286 15.18 -14.98 -0.40
C THR A 286 13.68 -15.22 -0.55
N VAL A 287 12.95 -15.36 0.57
CA VAL A 287 11.49 -15.46 0.62
C VAL A 287 10.86 -14.07 0.70
N PHE A 288 11.57 -13.12 1.31
CA PHE A 288 11.20 -11.72 1.31
C PHE A 288 11.31 -11.12 -0.09
N ALA A 289 12.46 -11.24 -0.75
CA ALA A 289 12.67 -10.74 -2.10
C ALA A 289 13.43 -11.75 -2.97
N GLU A 290 12.96 -11.99 -4.19
CA GLU A 290 13.73 -12.72 -5.21
C GLU A 290 14.99 -11.93 -5.55
N TRP A 291 14.82 -10.62 -5.71
CA TRP A 291 15.86 -9.63 -5.85
C TRP A 291 15.34 -8.28 -5.36
N ALA A 292 16.24 -7.44 -4.86
CA ALA A 292 15.97 -6.04 -4.55
C ALA A 292 17.29 -5.26 -4.66
N VAL A 293 17.21 -4.00 -5.08
CA VAL A 293 18.38 -3.12 -5.12
C VAL A 293 18.46 -2.36 -3.80
N ASP A 294 19.51 -2.65 -3.02
CA ASP A 294 19.80 -1.89 -1.80
C ASP A 294 20.24 -0.46 -2.15
N GLY A 295 19.72 0.53 -1.43
CA GLY A 295 19.97 1.95 -1.68
C GLY A 295 19.29 2.55 -2.92
N GLY A 296 18.52 1.78 -3.70
CA GLY A 296 17.74 2.33 -4.80
C GLY A 296 18.44 2.35 -6.16
N LEU A 297 17.69 2.83 -7.16
CA LEU A 297 18.25 3.33 -8.42
C LEU A 297 18.24 4.85 -8.39
N ASP A 298 19.35 5.46 -8.79
CA ASP A 298 19.38 6.93 -8.84
C ASP A 298 18.40 7.46 -9.90
N GLY A 299 17.74 8.56 -9.56
CA GLY A 299 16.66 9.17 -10.34
C GLY A 299 17.13 9.80 -11.65
N ASN A 300 18.43 9.77 -11.93
CA ASN A 300 19.04 10.29 -13.14
C ASN A 300 19.56 9.18 -14.07
N THR A 301 19.62 7.93 -13.62
CA THR A 301 20.14 6.78 -14.38
C THR A 301 19.23 6.35 -15.55
N ARG A 302 18.11 7.04 -15.76
CA ARG A 302 17.25 6.84 -16.95
C ARG A 302 18.00 7.10 -18.27
N ARG A 303 19.04 7.95 -18.27
CA ARG A 303 20.01 8.13 -19.36
C ARG A 303 21.33 8.53 -18.71
N GLN A 304 22.43 7.84 -19.02
CA GLN A 304 23.76 8.15 -18.49
C GLN A 304 23.97 9.67 -18.41
N LYS A 305 24.19 10.22 -17.21
CA LYS A 305 24.32 11.67 -16.91
C LYS A 305 25.28 12.42 -17.85
N ASN A 306 26.20 11.70 -18.49
CA ASN A 306 27.23 12.21 -19.39
C ASN A 306 27.27 11.49 -20.75
N ALA A 307 26.21 10.78 -21.15
CA ALA A 307 26.13 10.29 -22.52
C ALA A 307 26.00 11.50 -23.44
N LYS A 308 27.12 11.95 -24.01
CA LYS A 308 27.08 12.71 -25.26
C LYS A 308 26.18 11.94 -26.23
N ALA A 309 25.36 12.65 -26.99
CA ALA A 309 24.69 12.06 -28.13
C ALA A 309 25.73 11.22 -28.87
N SER A 310 25.40 9.96 -29.14
CA SER A 310 26.33 9.09 -29.81
C SER A 310 26.80 9.79 -31.07
N GLU A 311 28.12 9.95 -31.24
CA GLU A 311 28.71 10.35 -32.52
C GLU A 311 28.56 9.18 -33.52
N GLY A 312 27.32 8.67 -33.69
CA GLY A 312 26.98 7.46 -34.42
C GLY A 312 27.11 6.13 -33.64
N LYS A 313 27.69 6.10 -32.43
CA LYS A 313 27.94 4.85 -31.66
C LYS A 313 26.92 4.49 -30.58
N PHE A 314 26.25 3.35 -30.67
CA PHE A 314 25.30 2.91 -29.64
C PHE A 314 25.98 2.61 -28.29
N MET A 315 25.28 2.80 -27.16
CA MET A 315 25.81 2.50 -25.80
C MET A 315 26.24 1.04 -25.63
N THR A 316 25.71 0.14 -26.46
CA THR A 316 25.99 -1.31 -26.46
C THR A 316 27.08 -1.71 -27.45
N GLU A 317 27.65 -0.77 -28.22
CA GLU A 317 28.77 -1.09 -29.09
C GLU A 317 29.97 -1.55 -28.26
N ARG A 318 30.63 -2.61 -28.74
CA ARG A 318 31.84 -3.15 -28.12
C ARG A 318 32.86 -2.01 -28.02
N LYS A 319 33.27 -1.67 -26.80
CA LYS A 319 34.39 -0.75 -26.59
C LYS A 319 35.63 -1.42 -27.18
N SER A 320 36.14 -0.86 -28.27
CA SER A 320 37.40 -1.24 -28.92
C SER A 320 38.59 -0.94 -28.01
#